data_AF-A0A447TBG1-F1
#
_entry.id   AF-A0A447TBG1-F1
#
_cell.length_a   1.000
_cell.length_b   1.000
_cell.length_c   1.000
_cell.angle_alpha   90.00
_cell.angle_beta   90.00
_cell.angle_gamma   90.00
#
_symmetry.space_group_name_H-M   'P 1'
#
loop_
_entity.id
_entity.type
_entity.pdbx_description
1 polymer ?
#
loop_
_entity_poly.entity_id
_entity_poly.type
_entity_poly.pdbx_seq_one_letter_code
_entity_poly.pdbx_strand_id
1 'polypeptide(L)' 'MVQIYGTTLKALVHEQFGDGIISAINFKLDIRKVEDPDGGHRAVITLDGKYLPTKPF' A
#
# COMPACT_ATOMS: atom_id res chain seq x y z
N MET A 1 11.60 2.45 1.60
CA MET A 1 10.54 2.05 0.64
C MET A 1 9.72 3.23 0.16
N VAL A 2 9.08 4.00 1.04
CA VAL A 2 8.19 5.10 0.64
C VAL A 2 8.89 6.20 -0.17
N GLN A 3 10.15 6.53 0.13
CA GLN A 3 10.90 7.52 -0.68
C GLN A 3 11.23 7.06 -2.10
N ILE A 4 11.31 5.75 -2.34
CA ILE A 4 11.68 5.18 -3.65
C ILE A 4 10.43 4.85 -4.46
N TYR A 5 9.40 4.27 -3.82
CA TYR A 5 8.18 3.82 -4.48
C TYR A 5 6.97 4.74 -4.26
N GLY A 6 7.10 5.83 -3.50
CA GLY A 6 5.97 6.70 -3.17
C GLY A 6 5.29 7.31 -4.39
N THR A 7 6.09 7.73 -5.39
CA THR A 7 5.57 8.25 -6.66
C THR A 7 4.88 7.17 -7.48
N THR A 8 5.47 5.97 -7.55
CA THR A 8 4.87 4.82 -8.23
C THR A 8 3.56 4.40 -7.59
N LEU A 9 3.51 4.30 -6.25
CA LEU A 9 2.29 3.97 -5.50
C LEU A 9 1.20 5.00 -5.74
N LYS A 10 1.54 6.30 -5.75
CA LYS A 10 0.60 7.37 -6.10
C LYS A 10 0.03 7.18 -7.50
N ALA A 11 0.89 6.97 -8.50
CA ALA A 11 0.47 6.79 -9.88
C ALA A 11 -0.45 5.57 -10.05
N LEU A 12 -0.09 4.42 -9.48
CA LEU A 12 -0.90 3.20 -9.55
C LEU A 12 -2.25 3.34 -8.86
N VAL A 13 -2.32 4.05 -7.71
CA VAL A 13 -3.59 4.31 -7.03
C VAL A 13 -4.48 5.18 -7.91
N HIS A 14 -3.94 6.23 -8.52
CA HIS A 14 -4.71 7.11 -9.41
C HIS A 14 -5.14 6.42 -10.71
N GLU A 15 -4.32 5.51 -11.24
CA GLU A 15 -4.66 4.72 -12.43
C GLU A 15 -5.76 3.69 -12.16
N GLN A 16 -5.67 2.96 -11.04
CA GLN A 16 -6.60 1.86 -10.74
C GLN A 16 -7.88 2.30 -10.03
N PHE A 17 -7.83 3.32 -9.17
CA PHE A 17 -8.97 3.76 -8.36
C PHE A 17 -9.47 5.17 -8.72
N GLY A 18 -8.60 6.03 -9.27
CA GLY A 18 -8.90 7.42 -9.60
C GLY A 18 -8.33 8.43 -8.61
N ASP A 19 -8.62 9.71 -8.82
CA ASP A 19 -8.08 10.79 -7.98
C ASP A 19 -8.63 10.70 -6.55
N GLY A 20 -7.72 10.52 -5.59
CA GLY A 20 -8.06 10.21 -4.22
C GLY A 20 -6.85 9.77 -3.40
N ILE A 21 -7.13 9.28 -2.19
CA ILE A 21 -6.13 8.74 -1.27
C ILE A 21 -6.52 7.34 -0.80
N ILE A 22 -5.51 6.57 -0.42
CA ILE A 22 -5.69 5.39 0.40
C ILE A 22 -5.64 5.85 1.86
N SER A 23 -6.73 5.64 2.62
CA SER A 23 -6.85 6.09 3.99
C SER A 23 -5.82 5.43 4.89
N ALA A 24 -5.16 6.22 5.74
CA ALA A 24 -4.30 5.74 6.82
C ALA A 24 -5.05 5.60 8.16
N ILE A 25 -6.32 6.01 8.24
CA ILE A 25 -7.16 5.88 9.44
C ILE A 25 -8.06 4.65 9.32
N ASN A 26 -8.77 4.50 8.19
CA ASN A 26 -9.47 3.26 7.88
C ASN A 26 -8.49 2.31 7.19
N PHE A 27 -7.57 1.81 8.02
CA PHE A 27 -6.38 1.11 7.59
C PHE A 27 -6.08 -0.08 8.50
N LYS A 28 -5.64 -1.19 7.92
CA LYS A 28 -5.15 -2.38 8.63
C LYS A 28 -3.74 -2.71 8.16
N LEU A 29 -2.89 -3.02 9.12
CA LEU A 29 -1.52 -3.45 8.88
C LEU A 29 -1.34 -4.86 9.41
N ASP A 30 -0.82 -5.74 8.58
CA ASP A 30 -0.51 -7.12 8.94
C ASP A 30 0.93 -7.44 8.54
N ILE A 31 1.68 -8.07 9.45
CA ILE A 31 3.06 -8.48 9.21
C ILE A 31 3.14 -9.98 9.43
N ARG A 32 3.52 -10.70 8.37
CA ARG A 32 3.73 -12.14 8.42
C ARG A 32 5.18 -12.47 8.14
N LYS A 33 5.74 -13.33 8.98
CA LYS A 33 7.04 -13.94 8.72
C LYS A 33 6.82 -15.17 7.83
N VAL A 34 7.52 -15.23 6.71
CA VAL A 34 7.51 -16.38 5.79
C VAL A 34 8.93 -16.90 5.64
N GLU A 35 9.06 -18.20 5.42
CA GLU A 35 10.35 -18.82 5.16
C GLU A 35 10.80 -18.51 3.73
N ASP A 36 12.08 -18.20 3.56
CA ASP A 36 12.64 -17.90 2.24
C ASP A 36 13.17 -19.18 1.59
N PRO A 37 12.88 -19.45 0.30
CA PRO A 37 13.37 -20.64 -0.39
C PRO A 37 14.89 -20.73 -0.53
N ASP A 38 15.61 -19.60 -0.53
CA ASP A 38 17.09 -19.55 -0.55
C ASP A 38 17.71 -19.61 0.86
N GLY A 39 16.87 -19.77 1.90
CA GLY A 39 17.28 -19.82 3.29
C GLY A 39 17.10 -18.48 4.02
N GLY A 40 16.65 -18.57 5.27
CA GLY A 40 16.35 -17.40 6.10
C GLY A 40 14.85 -17.08 6.15
N HIS A 41 14.52 -15.80 6.35
CA HIS A 41 13.16 -15.36 6.59
C HIS A 41 12.83 -14.07 5.84
N ARG A 42 11.65 -14.00 5.26
CA ARG A 42 11.09 -12.75 4.73
C ARG A 42 9.97 -12.25 5.64
N ALA A 43 9.77 -10.94 5.64
CA ALA A 43 8.57 -10.32 6.21
C ALA A 43 7.67 -9.86 5.06
N VAL A 44 6.45 -10.36 5.03
CA VAL A 44 5.37 -9.86 4.17
C VAL A 44 4.60 -8.83 4.99
N ILE A 45 4.63 -7.59 4.53
CA ILE A 45 3.89 -6.48 5.14
C ILE A 45 2.71 -6.18 4.22
N THR A 46 1.50 -6.40 4.71
CA THR A 46 0.27 -6.09 3.98
C THR A 46 -0.31 -4.79 4.52
N LEU A 47 -0.53 -3.84 3.61
CA LEU A 47 -1.11 -2.53 3.88
C LEU A 47 -2.50 -2.50 3.23
N ASP A 48 -3.56 -2.60 4.04
CA ASP A 48 -4.95 -2.60 3.57
C ASP A 48 -5.64 -1.30 3.99
N GLY A 49 -5.82 -0.39 3.04
CA GLY A 49 -6.42 0.92 3.30
C GLY A 49 -7.63 1.18 2.42
N LYS A 50 -8.67 1.78 2.99
CA LYS A 50 -9.88 2.16 2.24
C LYS A 50 -9.56 3.30 1.28
N TYR A 51 -9.90 3.14 0.00
CA TYR A 51 -9.85 4.23 -0.98
C TYR A 51 -10.91 5.29 -0.69
N LEU A 52 -10.50 6.55 -0.70
CA LEU A 52 -11.33 7.73 -0.50
C LEU A 52 -11.16 8.65 -1.72
N PRO A 53 -12.20 8.82 -2.56
CA PRO A 53 -12.12 9.65 -3.75
C PRO A 53 -12.12 11.14 -3.39
N THR A 54 -11.30 11.92 -4.09
CA THR A 54 -11.35 13.39 -4.04
C THR A 54 -12.38 13.86 -5.07
N LYS A 55 -13.43 14.54 -4.62
CA LYS A 55 -14.44 15.11 -5.51
C LYS A 55 -14.23 16.62 -5.62
N PRO A 56 -14.30 17.21 -6.83
CA PRO A 56 -14.35 18.66 -6.98
C PRO A 56 -15.63 19.18 -6.32
N PHE A 57 -15.51 20.32 -5.64
CA PHE A 57 -16.59 21.02 -4.94
C PHE A 57 -17.08 22.23 -5.72
#